data_AF-A0AA38C3T4-F1
#
_entry.id   AF-A0AA38C3T4-F1
#
_cell.length_a   1.000
_cell.length_b   1.000
_cell.length_c   1.000
_cell.angle_alpha   90.00
_cell.angle_beta   90.00
_cell.angle_gamma   90.00
#
_symmetry.space_group_name_H-M   'P 1'
#
loop_
_entity.id
_entity.type
_entity.pdbx_description
1 polymer ?
#
loop_
_entity_poly.entity_id
_entity_poly.type
_entity_poly.pdbx_seq_one_letter_code
_entity_poly.pdbx_strand_id
1 'polypeptide(L)'
;ADWDFRLACLLLLALDIKDNFWQFYGDFLPSIEESTNLLLATEEELTELQDQNLASTIKHQQKRARDFWEEHWHADIPWKLKRLARDPERFLWATSIAQSRCLNTTMTIGAKVQEANMLIPYADMVNHSFQPNCSYRWRKKDRMLEVIINAGQSIKAGDE
;
A
#
# COMPACT_ATOMS: atom_id res chain seq x y z
N ALA A 1 -2.60 -15.43 -1.65
CA ALA A 1 -3.56 -14.66 -2.48
C ALA A 1 -2.89 -13.33 -2.82
N ASP A 2 -2.78 -12.99 -4.10
CA ASP A 2 -2.06 -11.80 -4.61
C ASP A 2 -2.89 -10.52 -4.46
N TRP A 3 -3.27 -10.20 -3.23
CA TRP A 3 -4.03 -8.99 -2.93
C TRP A 3 -3.18 -7.74 -3.12
N ASP A 4 -1.89 -7.83 -2.78
CA ASP A 4 -0.88 -6.79 -2.87
C ASP A 4 -0.69 -6.35 -4.32
N PHE A 5 -0.49 -7.30 -5.23
CA PHE A 5 -0.34 -7.01 -6.66
C PHE A 5 -1.61 -6.44 -7.29
N ARG A 6 -2.78 -6.96 -6.90
CA ARG A 6 -4.06 -6.41 -7.37
C ARG A 6 -4.27 -4.97 -6.91
N LEU A 7 -3.95 -4.68 -5.65
CA LEU A 7 -4.07 -3.34 -5.08
C LEU A 7 -3.04 -2.39 -5.68
N ALA A 8 -1.82 -2.85 -5.96
CA ALA A 8 -0.80 -2.10 -6.70
C ALA A 8 -1.27 -1.73 -8.11
N CYS A 9 -1.84 -2.68 -8.86
CA CYS A 9 -2.42 -2.40 -10.18
C CYS A 9 -3.57 -1.37 -10.13
N LEU A 10 -4.45 -1.49 -9.13
CA LEU A 10 -5.53 -0.53 -8.92
C LEU A 10 -5.01 0.87 -8.57
N LEU A 11 -3.98 0.95 -7.73
CA LEU A 11 -3.33 2.22 -7.38
C LEU A 11 -2.72 2.86 -8.64
N LEU A 12 -1.92 2.12 -9.41
CA LEU A 12 -1.31 2.64 -10.64
C LEU A 12 -2.37 3.14 -11.63
N LEU A 13 -3.46 2.40 -11.80
CA LEU A 13 -4.58 2.82 -12.62
C LEU A 13 -5.23 4.11 -12.07
N ALA A 14 -5.47 4.19 -10.76
CA ALA A 14 -6.11 5.35 -10.13
C ALA A 14 -5.28 6.63 -10.28
N LEU A 15 -3.95 6.53 -10.19
CA LEU A 15 -3.00 7.64 -10.39
C LEU A 15 -2.95 8.11 -11.85
N ASP A 16 -3.23 7.22 -12.81
CA ASP A 16 -3.12 7.47 -14.24
C ASP A 16 -4.41 8.02 -14.89
N ILE A 17 -5.54 7.94 -14.19
CA ILE A 17 -6.81 8.52 -14.61
C ILE A 17 -6.76 10.04 -14.40
N LYS A 18 -6.93 10.80 -15.49
CA LYS A 18 -6.97 12.26 -15.46
C LYS A 18 -8.18 12.76 -14.64
N ASP A 19 -7.96 13.84 -13.89
CA ASP A 19 -8.99 14.49 -13.06
C ASP A 19 -9.55 13.56 -11.96
N ASN A 20 -8.79 12.50 -11.61
CA ASN A 20 -9.11 11.60 -10.51
C ASN A 20 -8.54 12.15 -9.20
N PHE A 21 -9.28 11.99 -8.09
CA PHE A 21 -8.80 12.35 -6.76
C PHE A 21 -7.42 11.73 -6.44
N TRP A 22 -7.22 10.46 -6.81
CA TRP A 22 -5.97 9.75 -6.55
C TRP A 22 -4.76 10.37 -7.27
N GLN A 23 -4.97 11.02 -8.42
CA GLN A 23 -3.90 11.72 -9.11
C GLN A 23 -3.25 12.79 -8.21
N PHE A 24 -4.06 13.54 -7.45
CA PHE A 24 -3.59 14.53 -6.49
C PHE A 24 -3.11 13.90 -5.19
N TYR A 25 -3.78 12.83 -4.75
CA TYR A 25 -3.36 12.11 -3.54
C TYR A 25 -1.97 11.47 -3.70
N GLY A 26 -1.59 11.11 -4.93
CA GLY A 26 -0.28 10.56 -5.27
C GLY A 26 0.89 11.43 -4.79
N ASP A 27 0.72 12.75 -4.72
CA ASP A 27 1.76 13.68 -4.26
C ASP A 27 2.04 13.56 -2.74
N PHE A 28 1.14 12.94 -1.98
CA PHE A 28 1.31 12.66 -0.55
C PHE A 28 1.92 11.27 -0.28
N LEU A 29 1.99 10.41 -1.31
CA LEU A 29 2.63 9.10 -1.18
C LEU A 29 4.14 9.27 -1.24
N PRO A 30 4.90 8.50 -0.43
CA PRO A 30 6.35 8.58 -0.43
C PRO A 30 6.87 8.14 -1.81
N SER A 31 7.86 8.88 -2.30
CA SER A 31 8.63 8.49 -3.47
C SER A 31 9.38 7.16 -3.23
N ILE A 32 10.04 6.65 -4.27
CA ILE A 32 10.85 5.43 -4.15
C ILE A 32 11.99 5.65 -3.17
N GLU A 33 12.60 6.84 -3.23
CA GLU A 33 13.76 7.25 -2.45
C GLU A 33 13.41 7.56 -0.99
N GLU A 34 12.18 8.00 -0.72
CA GLU A 34 11.68 8.26 0.64
C GLU A 34 11.09 7.01 1.31
N SER A 35 10.90 5.93 0.55
CA SER A 35 10.29 4.70 1.06
C SER A 35 11.31 3.87 1.83
N THR A 36 11.04 3.62 3.10
CA THR A 36 11.85 2.70 3.94
C THR A 36 11.39 1.25 3.82
N ASN A 37 10.53 0.91 2.85
CA ASN A 37 10.04 -0.44 2.68
C ASN A 37 11.14 -1.31 2.06
N LEU A 38 11.50 -2.41 2.75
CA LEU A 38 12.55 -3.34 2.32
C LEU A 38 12.29 -3.96 0.94
N LEU A 39 11.05 -3.98 0.44
CA LEU A 39 10.78 -4.40 -0.94
C LEU A 39 11.53 -3.55 -1.98
N LEU A 40 11.82 -2.29 -1.65
CA LEU A 40 12.58 -1.36 -2.50
C LEU A 40 14.07 -1.28 -2.14
N ALA A 41 14.52 -2.02 -1.13
CA ALA A 41 15.92 -2.02 -0.72
C ALA A 41 16.83 -2.62 -1.80
N THR A 42 18.02 -2.05 -1.90
CA THR A 42 19.12 -2.53 -2.72
C THR A 42 19.70 -3.83 -2.17
N GLU A 43 20.41 -4.58 -3.02
CA GLU A 43 21.10 -5.80 -2.58
C GLU A 43 22.12 -5.53 -1.47
N GLU A 44 22.80 -4.38 -1.52
CA GLU A 44 23.76 -3.93 -0.51
C GLU A 44 23.07 -3.72 0.85
N GLU A 45 21.95 -2.97 0.89
CA GLU A 45 21.17 -2.78 2.11
C GLU A 45 20.62 -4.09 2.68
N LEU A 46 20.21 -5.02 1.83
CA LEU A 46 19.76 -6.34 2.27
C LEU A 46 20.89 -7.21 2.81
N THR A 47 22.13 -7.03 2.35
CA THR A 47 23.30 -7.75 2.91
C THR A 47 23.74 -7.20 4.27
N GLU A 48 23.44 -5.93 4.56
CA GLU A 48 23.68 -5.32 5.87
C GLU A 48 22.68 -5.79 6.94
N LEU A 49 21.57 -6.42 6.54
CA LEU A 49 20.64 -7.03 7.49
C LEU A 49 21.30 -8.22 8.20
N GLN A 50 21.43 -8.11 9.53
CA GLN A 50 21.94 -9.21 10.36
C GLN A 50 21.01 -10.45 10.32
N ASP A 51 19.72 -10.26 10.03
CA ASP A 51 18.75 -11.33 9.89
C ASP A 51 18.70 -11.87 8.45
N GLN A 52 19.36 -13.01 8.25
CA GLN A 52 19.42 -13.72 6.96
C GLN A 52 18.05 -14.26 6.51
N ASN A 53 17.16 -14.60 7.44
CA ASN A 53 15.82 -15.09 7.11
C ASN A 53 14.95 -13.94 6.59
N LEU A 54 15.06 -12.76 7.21
CA LEU A 54 14.40 -11.56 6.72
C LEU A 54 14.93 -11.19 5.33
N ALA A 55 16.26 -11.11 5.16
CA ALA A 55 16.88 -10.77 3.87
C ALA A 55 16.44 -11.73 2.75
N SER A 56 16.48 -13.04 2.99
CA SER A 56 16.03 -14.05 2.01
C SER A 56 14.53 -13.96 1.71
N THR A 57 13.70 -13.68 2.71
CA THR A 57 12.26 -13.46 2.52
C THR A 57 11.99 -12.25 1.63
N ILE A 58 12.69 -11.14 1.86
CA ILE A 58 12.53 -9.93 1.05
C ILE A 58 13.00 -10.17 -0.38
N LYS A 59 14.16 -10.82 -0.59
CA LYS A 59 14.63 -11.19 -1.94
C LYS A 59 13.61 -12.06 -2.68
N HIS A 60 12.98 -13.01 -1.99
CA HIS A 60 11.91 -13.82 -2.58
C HIS A 60 10.69 -12.96 -2.95
N GLN A 61 10.30 -11.98 -2.13
CA GLN A 61 9.21 -11.06 -2.45
C GLN A 61 9.54 -10.15 -3.63
N GLN A 62 10.76 -9.61 -3.70
CA GLN A 62 11.24 -8.82 -4.83
C GLN A 62 11.21 -9.64 -6.11
N LYS A 63 11.72 -10.88 -6.06
CA LYS A 63 11.67 -11.81 -7.19
C LYS A 63 10.22 -12.07 -7.63
N ARG A 64 9.31 -12.39 -6.71
CA ARG A 64 7.89 -12.61 -7.01
C ARG A 64 7.26 -11.41 -7.73
N ALA A 65 7.56 -10.18 -7.27
CA ALA A 65 7.04 -8.97 -7.89
C ALA A 65 7.62 -8.71 -9.29
N ARG A 66 8.93 -8.96 -9.48
CA ARG A 66 9.60 -8.85 -10.78
C ARG A 66 9.08 -9.88 -11.78
N ASP A 67 9.02 -11.15 -11.38
CA ASP A 67 8.51 -12.24 -12.22
C ASP A 67 7.05 -11.93 -12.64
N PHE A 68 6.21 -11.41 -11.73
CA PHE A 68 4.85 -10.98 -12.05
C PHE A 68 4.80 -9.83 -13.06
N TRP A 69 5.66 -8.81 -12.89
CA TRP A 69 5.76 -7.70 -13.83
C TRP A 69 6.22 -8.18 -15.21
N GLU A 70 7.23 -9.05 -15.29
CA GLU A 70 7.70 -9.61 -16.56
C GLU A 70 6.61 -10.40 -17.29
N GLU A 71 5.82 -11.18 -16.55
CA GLU A 71 4.70 -11.97 -17.11
C GLU A 71 3.57 -11.07 -17.65
N HIS A 72 3.24 -9.98 -16.95
CA HIS A 72 2.04 -9.18 -17.24
C HIS A 72 2.33 -7.86 -17.99
N TRP A 73 3.57 -7.36 -17.98
CA TRP A 73 4.03 -6.17 -18.69
C TRP A 73 4.84 -6.47 -19.96
N HIS A 74 4.50 -7.57 -20.64
CA HIS A 74 5.16 -7.99 -21.88
C HIS A 74 5.04 -6.98 -23.03
N ALA A 75 5.87 -7.14 -24.06
CA ALA A 75 6.00 -6.15 -25.15
C ALA A 75 4.67 -5.84 -25.87
N ASP A 76 3.82 -6.86 -26.07
CA ASP A 76 2.58 -6.81 -26.85
C ASP A 76 1.33 -6.30 -26.10
N ILE A 77 1.46 -5.90 -24.83
CA ILE A 77 0.30 -5.37 -24.10
C ILE A 77 -0.18 -4.02 -24.68
N PRO A 78 -1.47 -3.69 -24.53
CA PRO A 78 -1.96 -2.37 -24.91
C PRO A 78 -1.17 -1.23 -24.24
N TRP A 79 -0.81 -0.21 -25.02
CA TRP A 79 -0.04 0.95 -24.54
C TRP A 79 -0.63 1.62 -23.29
N LYS A 80 -1.97 1.62 -23.16
CA LYS A 80 -2.67 2.17 -21.99
C LYS A 80 -2.36 1.42 -20.69
N LEU A 81 -2.07 0.12 -20.77
CA LEU A 81 -1.63 -0.68 -19.61
C LEU A 81 -0.11 -0.57 -19.43
N LYS A 82 0.64 -0.58 -20.53
CA LYS A 82 2.11 -0.42 -20.51
C LYS A 82 2.56 0.85 -19.80
N ARG A 83 1.84 1.96 -19.96
CA ARG A 83 2.19 3.24 -19.32
C ARG A 83 2.06 3.24 -17.79
N LEU A 84 1.28 2.31 -17.21
CA LEU A 84 1.04 2.27 -15.76
C LEU A 84 2.31 1.91 -14.97
N ALA A 85 3.13 1.00 -15.49
CA ALA A 85 4.43 0.61 -14.94
C ALA A 85 5.38 0.25 -16.07
N ARG A 86 6.00 1.26 -16.68
CA ARG A 86 6.91 1.07 -17.84
C ARG A 86 8.18 0.29 -17.47
N ASP A 87 8.56 0.38 -16.21
CA ASP A 87 9.69 -0.25 -15.57
C ASP A 87 9.19 -1.07 -14.36
N PRO A 88 9.94 -2.11 -13.96
CA PRO A 88 9.57 -2.94 -12.82
C PRO A 88 9.61 -2.16 -11.50
N GLU A 89 10.47 -1.14 -11.37
CA GLU A 89 10.63 -0.35 -10.14
C GLU A 89 9.33 0.37 -9.78
N ARG A 90 8.61 0.90 -10.79
CA ARG A 90 7.29 1.52 -10.61
C ARG A 90 6.25 0.54 -10.06
N PHE A 91 6.30 -0.72 -10.50
CA PHE A 91 5.39 -1.75 -9.99
C PHE A 91 5.79 -2.21 -8.58
N LEU A 92 7.09 -2.37 -8.31
CA LEU A 92 7.60 -2.65 -6.97
C LEU A 92 7.23 -1.53 -5.99
N TRP A 93 7.30 -0.27 -6.42
CA TRP A 93 6.86 0.89 -5.63
C TRP A 93 5.37 0.82 -5.31
N ALA A 94 4.51 0.59 -6.31
CA ALA A 94 3.08 0.49 -6.06
C ALA A 94 2.74 -0.68 -5.12
N THR A 95 3.50 -1.78 -5.22
CA THR A 95 3.39 -2.93 -4.31
C THR A 95 3.86 -2.56 -2.90
N SER A 96 4.95 -1.80 -2.76
CA SER A 96 5.46 -1.37 -1.45
C SER A 96 4.48 -0.41 -0.76
N ILE A 97 3.79 0.45 -1.52
CA ILE A 97 2.69 1.28 -1.02
C ILE A 97 1.52 0.41 -0.60
N ALA A 98 1.09 -0.53 -1.44
CA ALA A 98 0.00 -1.46 -1.11
C ALA A 98 0.29 -2.27 0.16
N GLN A 99 1.54 -2.71 0.38
CA GLN A 99 1.91 -3.47 1.58
C GLN A 99 1.98 -2.62 2.85
N SER A 100 2.44 -1.36 2.74
CA SER A 100 2.67 -0.49 3.91
C SER A 100 1.45 0.34 4.31
N ARG A 101 0.61 0.74 3.35
CA ARG A 101 -0.52 1.67 3.57
C ARG A 101 -1.90 1.00 3.53
N CYS A 102 -1.96 -0.29 3.21
CA CYS A 102 -3.24 -0.99 3.18
C CYS A 102 -3.80 -1.23 4.58
N LEU A 103 -5.09 -0.96 4.73
CA LEU A 103 -5.88 -1.34 5.87
C LEU A 103 -6.64 -2.63 5.57
N ASN A 104 -6.37 -3.65 6.37
CA ASN A 104 -7.07 -4.92 6.31
C ASN A 104 -8.23 -4.88 7.30
N THR A 105 -9.45 -5.06 6.81
CA THR A 105 -10.64 -5.05 7.67
C THR A 105 -11.71 -5.99 7.16
N THR A 106 -12.48 -6.55 8.08
CA THR A 106 -13.67 -7.33 7.75
C THR A 106 -14.83 -6.39 7.50
N MET A 107 -15.30 -6.32 6.26
CA MET A 107 -16.43 -5.50 5.87
C MET A 107 -17.69 -6.34 5.68
N THR A 108 -18.83 -5.80 6.10
CA THR A 108 -20.14 -6.34 5.75
C THR A 108 -20.78 -5.45 4.68
N ILE A 109 -20.97 -5.99 3.47
CA ILE A 109 -21.66 -5.31 2.36
C ILE A 109 -22.95 -6.07 2.09
N GLY A 110 -24.09 -5.49 2.47
CA GLY A 110 -25.39 -6.18 2.42
C GLY A 110 -25.39 -7.40 3.34
N ALA A 111 -25.69 -8.58 2.79
CA ALA A 111 -25.67 -9.85 3.52
C ALA A 111 -24.29 -10.53 3.56
N LYS A 112 -23.29 -10.02 2.84
CA LYS A 112 -21.97 -10.67 2.70
C LYS A 112 -20.95 -10.05 3.64
N VAL A 113 -20.27 -10.89 4.41
CA VAL A 113 -19.07 -10.53 5.17
C VAL A 113 -17.85 -10.94 4.34
N GLN A 114 -16.90 -10.03 4.16
CA GLN A 114 -15.66 -10.32 3.42
C GLN A 114 -14.47 -9.57 4.02
N GLU A 115 -13.31 -10.19 3.98
CA GLU A 115 -12.03 -9.53 4.22
C GLU A 115 -11.74 -8.59 3.05
N ALA A 116 -11.40 -7.34 3.37
CA ALA A 116 -11.07 -6.31 2.40
C ALA A 116 -9.70 -5.71 2.71
N ASN A 117 -8.91 -5.57 1.66
CA ASN A 117 -7.64 -4.86 1.65
C ASN A 117 -7.90 -3.52 0.94
N MET A 118 -7.74 -2.40 1.65
CA MET A 118 -8.12 -1.08 1.14
C MET A 118 -7.01 -0.07 1.33
N LEU A 119 -6.78 0.76 0.31
CA LEU A 119 -6.10 2.05 0.46
C LEU A 119 -7.16 3.11 0.74
N ILE A 120 -7.06 3.79 1.87
CA ILE A 120 -8.02 4.79 2.31
C ILE A 120 -7.25 6.10 2.52
N PRO A 121 -7.38 7.06 1.57
CA PRO A 121 -6.67 8.34 1.64
C PRO A 121 -6.87 9.04 2.97
N TYR A 122 -5.83 9.71 3.46
CA TYR A 122 -5.75 10.40 4.74
C TYR A 122 -5.79 9.49 5.98
N ALA A 123 -6.54 8.40 5.95
CA ALA A 123 -6.53 7.41 7.03
C ALA A 123 -5.17 6.69 7.07
N ASP A 124 -4.65 6.31 5.91
CA ASP A 124 -3.31 5.72 5.73
C ASP A 124 -2.13 6.65 6.08
N MET A 125 -2.38 7.92 6.42
CA MET A 125 -1.36 8.84 6.93
C MET A 125 -1.15 8.72 8.44
N VAL A 126 -2.05 8.05 9.16
CA VAL A 126 -1.89 7.84 10.61
C VAL A 126 -0.78 6.83 10.86
N ASN A 127 0.21 7.24 11.66
CA ASN A 127 1.33 6.40 12.03
C ASN A 127 0.98 5.33 13.07
N HIS A 128 1.82 4.30 13.15
CA HIS A 128 1.73 3.30 14.20
C HIS A 128 2.43 3.78 15.48
N SER A 129 1.84 3.47 16.63
CA SER A 129 2.47 3.59 17.95
C SER A 129 2.17 2.34 18.77
N PHE A 130 3.14 1.91 19.59
CA PHE A 130 2.92 0.85 20.57
C PHE A 130 1.91 1.24 21.67
N GLN A 131 1.64 2.55 21.81
CA GLN A 131 0.61 3.10 22.69
C GLN A 131 -0.36 3.95 21.86
N PRO A 132 -1.27 3.32 21.09
CA PRO A 132 -2.11 4.03 20.15
C PRO A 132 -3.15 4.90 20.85
N ASN A 133 -3.24 6.16 20.43
CA ASN A 133 -4.24 7.13 20.91
C ASN A 133 -5.56 7.05 20.12
N CYS A 134 -5.56 6.39 18.96
CA CYS A 134 -6.72 6.22 18.09
C CYS A 134 -6.80 4.83 17.47
N SER A 135 -7.92 4.53 16.81
CA SER A 135 -8.18 3.28 16.10
C SER A 135 -9.14 3.47 14.92
N TYR A 136 -9.12 2.54 13.98
CA TYR A 136 -10.04 2.53 12.84
C TYR A 136 -11.34 1.79 13.17
N ARG A 137 -12.47 2.36 12.74
CA ARG A 137 -13.79 1.72 12.84
C ARG A 137 -14.53 1.77 11.51
N TRP A 138 -14.97 0.62 11.02
CA TRP A 138 -15.88 0.55 9.87
C TRP A 138 -17.34 0.76 10.31
N ARG A 139 -17.94 1.87 9.87
CA ARG A 139 -19.34 2.19 10.11
C ARG A 139 -20.22 1.61 9.00
N LYS A 140 -20.82 0.44 9.27
CA LYS A 140 -21.59 -0.35 8.29
C LYS A 140 -22.73 0.41 7.61
N LYS A 141 -23.47 1.23 8.38
CA LYS A 141 -24.66 1.96 7.89
C LYS A 141 -24.31 2.92 6.77
N ASP A 142 -23.24 3.68 6.96
CA ASP A 142 -22.83 4.77 6.07
C ASP A 142 -21.69 4.36 5.13
N ARG A 143 -21.20 3.12 5.25
CA ARG A 143 -20.08 2.55 4.49
C ARG A 143 -18.85 3.46 4.54
N MET A 144 -18.48 3.87 5.75
CA MET A 144 -17.42 4.83 6.00
C MET A 144 -16.43 4.28 7.02
N LEU A 145 -15.13 4.49 6.77
CA LEU A 145 -14.10 4.27 7.77
C LEU A 145 -13.94 5.54 8.62
N GLU A 146 -13.93 5.38 9.93
CA GLU A 146 -13.71 6.45 10.90
C GLU A 146 -12.40 6.21 11.64
N VAL A 147 -11.64 7.28 11.90
CA VAL A 147 -10.54 7.29 12.87
C VAL A 147 -11.11 7.82 14.19
N ILE A 148 -10.97 7.05 15.25
CA ILE A 148 -11.62 7.32 16.54
C ILE A 148 -10.59 7.34 17.65
N ILE A 149 -10.66 8.35 18.50
CA ILE A 149 -9.81 8.46 19.69
C ILE A 149 -10.20 7.36 20.68
N ASN A 150 -9.21 6.64 21.18
CA ASN A 150 -9.40 5.56 22.13
C ASN A 150 -9.89 6.13 23.48
N ALA A 151 -10.72 5.37 24.20
CA ALA A 151 -11.30 5.84 25.46
C ALA A 151 -10.22 6.20 26.49
N GLY A 152 -10.38 7.35 27.15
CA GLY A 152 -9.43 7.85 28.15
C GLY A 152 -8.19 8.55 27.58
N GLN A 153 -8.07 8.64 26.25
CA GLN A 153 -7.01 9.41 25.59
C GLN A 153 -7.45 10.86 25.37
N SER A 154 -6.49 11.78 25.47
CA SER A 154 -6.66 13.20 25.15
C SER A 154 -5.50 13.62 24.25
N ILE A 155 -5.79 14.10 23.05
CA ILE A 155 -4.80 14.56 22.08
C ILE A 155 -4.79 16.10 22.15
N LYS A 156 -3.65 16.70 22.48
CA LYS A 156 -3.51 18.16 22.51
C LYS A 156 -3.06 18.67 21.15
N ALA A 157 -3.22 19.98 20.92
CA ALA A 157 -2.70 20.60 19.70
C ALA A 157 -1.17 20.46 19.65
N GLY A 158 -0.67 19.88 18.56
CA GLY A 158 0.75 19.58 18.37
C GLY A 158 1.17 18.18 18.79
N ASP A 159 0.27 17.40 19.44
CA ASP A 159 0.49 15.98 19.67
C ASP A 159 0.20 15.19 18.37
N GLU A 160 0.96 14.14 18.15
CA GLU A 160 0.71 13.10 17.14
C GLU A 160 -0.18 11.98 17.72
#